data_AF-A0A3N5W2Y4-F1
#
_entry.id   AF-A0A3N5W2Y4-F1
#
_cell.length_a   1.000
_cell.length_b   1.000
_cell.length_c   1.000
_cell.angle_alpha   90.00
_cell.angle_beta   90.00
_cell.angle_gamma   90.00
#
_symmetry.space_group_name_H-M   'P 1'
#
loop_
_entity.id
_entity.type
_entity.pdbx_description
1 polymer ?
#
loop_
_entity_poly.entity_id
_entity_poly.type
_entity_poly.pdbx_seq_one_letter_code
_entity_poly.pdbx_strand_id
1 'polypeptide(L)'
;MAETEHDDFLNEQNPNALRRHILGLETLLELTRSLMVIQERKTLDSFLLLTAMGLLSVSRAILLTRDSDENRFQVLARGLRESEIREGLSLRPSGVFTRRMRVARGLTEIRPEGLPEREIADIEFLRRQRIRYAFPIRVKDKLNAILLLGERVNGAE
;
A
#
# COMPACT_ATOMS: atom_id res chain seq x y z
N MET A 1 25.85 13.15 35.92
CA MET A 1 26.72 12.57 34.89
C MET A 1 26.98 11.13 35.28
N ALA A 2 26.86 10.23 34.31
CA ALA A 2 26.94 8.76 34.40
C ALA A 2 25.70 8.04 34.95
N GLU A 3 24.80 7.64 34.03
CA GLU A 3 23.94 6.43 34.07
C GLU A 3 22.87 6.54 32.97
N THR A 4 23.24 6.45 31.69
CA THR A 4 22.26 6.34 30.59
C THR A 4 22.84 5.72 29.30
N GLU A 5 23.87 4.88 29.41
CA GLU A 5 24.51 4.22 28.24
C GLU A 5 24.52 2.69 28.34
N HIS A 6 23.62 2.07 29.12
CA HIS A 6 23.63 0.62 29.31
C HIS A 6 22.41 -0.16 28.80
N ASP A 7 21.37 0.51 28.28
CA ASP A 7 20.18 -0.19 27.76
C ASP A 7 20.18 -0.43 26.25
N ASP A 8 21.00 0.29 25.47
CA ASP A 8 21.01 0.13 24.00
C ASP A 8 21.83 -1.09 23.51
N PHE A 9 22.73 -1.62 24.34
CA PHE A 9 23.58 -2.78 23.97
C PHE A 9 22.89 -4.14 24.18
N LEU A 10 21.78 -4.22 24.92
CA LEU A 10 21.14 -5.48 25.24
C LEU A 10 20.00 -5.88 24.29
N ASN A 11 19.65 -5.03 23.32
CA ASN A 11 18.59 -5.33 22.35
C ASN A 11 19.09 -6.06 21.09
N GLU A 12 20.41 -6.21 20.93
CA GLU A 12 21.05 -6.95 19.80
C GLU A 12 20.99 -8.48 19.96
N GLN A 13 20.59 -9.00 21.13
CA GLN A 13 20.53 -10.44 21.40
C GLN A 13 19.12 -11.04 21.27
N ASN A 14 18.21 -10.42 20.51
CA ASN A 14 16.94 -11.04 20.19
C ASN A 14 17.08 -11.83 18.87
N PRO A 15 17.32 -13.16 18.88
CA PRO A 15 17.49 -13.96 17.67
C PRO A 15 16.28 -13.87 16.73
N ASN A 16 15.10 -13.53 17.25
CA ASN A 16 13.90 -13.28 16.45
C ASN A 16 13.92 -11.92 15.73
N ALA A 17 14.57 -10.90 16.29
CA ALA A 17 14.77 -9.61 15.63
C ALA A 17 15.81 -9.73 14.52
N LEU A 18 16.94 -10.40 14.80
CA LEU A 18 17.97 -10.68 13.80
C LEU A 18 17.43 -11.52 12.64
N ARG A 19 16.66 -12.58 12.94
CA ARG A 19 16.03 -13.43 11.91
C ARG A 19 15.00 -12.67 11.07
N ARG A 20 14.21 -11.76 11.66
CA ARG A 20 13.31 -10.86 10.91
C ARG A 20 14.10 -9.91 10.01
N HIS A 21 15.23 -9.39 10.51
CA HIS A 21 16.07 -8.49 9.73
C HIS A 21 16.73 -9.21 8.55
N ILE A 22 17.26 -10.42 8.77
CA ILE A 22 17.81 -11.29 7.71
C ILE A 22 16.73 -11.60 6.67
N LEU A 23 15.53 -12.03 7.09
CA LEU A 23 14.42 -12.30 6.17
C LEU A 23 14.05 -11.06 5.35
N GLY A 24 14.04 -9.88 5.98
CA GLY A 24 13.80 -8.60 5.30
C GLY A 24 14.86 -8.29 4.23
N LEU A 25 16.13 -8.53 4.56
CA LEU A 25 17.26 -8.32 3.64
C LEU A 25 17.26 -9.33 2.48
N GLU A 26 16.99 -10.59 2.76
CA GLU A 26 16.86 -11.64 1.73
C GLU A 26 15.70 -11.31 0.79
N THR A 27 14.56 -10.92 1.34
CA THR A 27 13.41 -10.46 0.55
C THR A 27 13.81 -9.27 -0.32
N LEU A 28 14.44 -8.23 0.24
CA LEU A 28 14.89 -7.06 -0.52
C LEU A 28 15.86 -7.44 -1.66
N LEU A 29 16.79 -8.36 -1.41
CA LEU A 29 17.74 -8.83 -2.40
C LEU A 29 17.03 -9.58 -3.55
N GLU A 30 16.12 -10.49 -3.22
CA GLU A 30 15.32 -11.21 -4.23
C GLU A 30 14.47 -10.25 -5.06
N LEU A 31 13.78 -9.31 -4.40
CA LEU A 31 13.02 -8.27 -5.08
C LEU A 31 13.91 -7.49 -6.05
N THR A 32 15.10 -7.08 -5.62
CA THR A 32 16.03 -6.32 -6.48
C THR A 32 16.43 -7.12 -7.71
N ARG A 33 16.70 -8.43 -7.59
CA ARG A 33 17.02 -9.29 -8.72
C ARG A 33 15.84 -9.45 -9.68
N SER A 34 14.63 -9.68 -9.17
CA SER A 34 13.42 -9.77 -9.99
C SER A 34 13.14 -8.47 -10.73
N LEU A 35 13.38 -7.32 -10.10
CA LEU A 35 13.20 -6.00 -10.69
C LEU A 35 14.14 -5.73 -11.87
N MET A 36 15.36 -6.29 -11.87
CA MET A 36 16.31 -6.09 -12.98
C MET A 36 15.85 -6.72 -14.30
N VAL A 37 14.98 -7.74 -14.25
CA VAL A 37 14.51 -8.47 -15.43
C VAL A 37 13.21 -7.86 -16.00
N ILE A 38 12.51 -7.05 -15.21
CA ILE A 38 11.23 -6.47 -15.61
C ILE A 38 11.45 -5.24 -16.48
N GLN A 39 11.07 -5.35 -17.76
CA GLN A 39 11.12 -4.22 -18.71
C GLN A 39 9.79 -3.46 -18.79
N GLU A 40 8.68 -4.09 -18.42
CA GLU A 40 7.34 -3.54 -18.55
C GLU A 40 6.79 -3.01 -17.21
N ARG A 41 6.30 -1.76 -17.22
CA ARG A 41 5.72 -1.10 -16.04
C ARG A 41 4.55 -1.88 -15.44
N LYS A 42 3.68 -2.49 -16.26
CA LYS A 42 2.53 -3.27 -15.77
C LYS A 42 2.96 -4.51 -14.97
N THR A 43 4.06 -5.14 -15.38
CA THR A 43 4.64 -6.28 -14.70
C THR A 43 5.25 -5.86 -13.36
N LEU A 44 5.90 -4.69 -13.33
CA LEU A 44 6.42 -4.08 -12.11
C LEU A 44 5.31 -3.77 -11.09
N ASP A 45 4.23 -3.12 -11.55
CA ASP A 45 3.07 -2.79 -10.71
C ASP A 45 2.40 -4.05 -10.16
N SER A 46 2.31 -5.11 -10.97
CA SER A 46 1.77 -6.41 -10.55
C SER A 46 2.66 -7.10 -9.54
N PHE A 47 3.98 -7.07 -9.74
CA PHE A 47 4.95 -7.61 -8.81
C PHE A 47 4.87 -6.91 -7.46
N LEU A 48 4.94 -5.58 -7.44
CA LEU A 48 4.80 -4.77 -6.22
C LEU A 48 3.53 -5.10 -5.45
N LEU A 49 2.39 -5.19 -6.16
CA LEU A 49 1.10 -5.46 -5.55
C LEU A 49 1.06 -6.87 -4.92
N LEU A 50 1.54 -7.89 -5.63
CA LEU A 50 1.57 -9.27 -5.14
C LEU A 50 2.55 -9.46 -3.97
N THR A 51 3.72 -8.82 -4.03
CA THR A 51 4.69 -8.81 -2.92
C THR A 51 4.08 -8.18 -1.67
N ALA A 52 3.42 -7.02 -1.81
CA ALA A 52 2.76 -6.37 -0.68
C ALA A 52 1.65 -7.25 -0.09
N MET A 53 0.85 -7.91 -0.93
CA MET A 53 -0.18 -8.84 -0.49
C MET A 53 0.38 -10.02 0.29
N GLY A 54 1.47 -10.63 -0.19
CA GLY A 54 2.15 -11.74 0.48
C GLY A 54 2.73 -11.33 1.84
N LEU A 55 3.51 -10.25 1.87
CA LEU A 55 4.16 -9.77 3.10
C LEU A 55 3.15 -9.34 4.17
N LEU A 56 2.06 -8.69 3.77
CA LEU A 56 1.02 -8.22 4.70
C LEU A 56 -0.07 -9.27 4.97
N SER A 57 0.00 -10.42 4.27
CA SER A 57 -1.00 -11.48 4.35
C SER A 57 -2.43 -10.97 4.11
N VAL A 58 -2.62 -10.15 3.06
CA VAL A 58 -3.94 -9.61 2.67
C VAL A 58 -4.44 -10.29 1.39
N SER A 59 -5.75 -10.57 1.31
CA SER A 59 -6.35 -11.27 0.16
C SER A 59 -6.73 -10.34 -0.98
N ARG A 60 -6.83 -9.04 -0.72
CA ARG A 60 -7.27 -8.02 -1.67
C ARG A 60 -6.38 -6.79 -1.59
N ALA A 61 -6.04 -6.26 -2.75
CA ALA A 61 -5.31 -5.00 -2.85
C ALA A 61 -5.58 -4.32 -4.19
N ILE A 62 -5.49 -2.99 -4.18
CA ILE A 62 -5.62 -2.15 -5.38
C ILE A 62 -4.43 -1.18 -5.41
N LEU A 63 -3.74 -1.11 -6.53
CA LEU A 63 -2.76 -0.08 -6.81
C LEU A 63 -3.39 0.96 -7.75
N LEU A 64 -3.40 2.21 -7.29
CA LEU A 64 -3.80 3.38 -8.07
C LEU A 64 -2.55 4.10 -8.53
N THR A 65 -2.18 3.98 -9.80
CA THR A 65 -1.07 4.72 -10.37
C THR A 65 -1.59 5.93 -11.12
N ARG A 66 -0.93 7.08 -10.95
CA ARG A 66 -1.34 8.29 -11.65
C ARG A 66 -1.00 8.15 -13.13
N ASP A 67 -1.99 8.43 -13.98
CA ASP A 67 -1.74 8.69 -15.39
C ASP A 67 -1.24 10.14 -15.55
N SER A 68 -0.16 10.35 -16.31
CA SER A 68 0.38 11.70 -16.53
C SER A 68 -0.52 12.52 -17.45
N ASP A 69 -1.26 11.85 -18.33
CA ASP A 69 -1.95 12.48 -19.45
C ASP A 69 -3.46 12.60 -19.17
N GLU A 70 -3.99 11.75 -18.28
CA GLU A 70 -5.39 11.79 -17.86
C GLU A 70 -5.54 12.23 -16.40
N ASN A 71 -6.60 12.99 -16.08
CA ASN A 71 -7.01 13.22 -14.70
C ASN A 71 -7.73 11.99 -14.10
N ARG A 72 -7.14 10.81 -14.27
CA ARG A 72 -7.64 9.51 -13.84
C ARG A 72 -6.50 8.67 -13.27
N PHE A 73 -6.86 7.71 -12.42
CA PHE A 73 -5.94 6.66 -12.02
C PHE A 73 -6.01 5.50 -13.00
N GLN A 74 -4.84 4.94 -13.32
CA GLN A 74 -4.77 3.57 -13.76
C GLN A 74 -4.94 2.67 -12.54
N VAL A 75 -5.83 1.68 -12.65
CA VAL A 75 -6.23 0.82 -11.54
C VAL A 75 -5.73 -0.59 -11.83
N LEU A 76 -4.90 -1.12 -10.94
CA LEU A 76 -4.51 -2.52 -10.93
C LEU A 76 -5.03 -3.15 -9.64
N ALA A 77 -5.80 -4.21 -9.75
CA ALA A 77 -6.37 -4.88 -8.58
C ALA A 77 -6.09 -6.38 -8.58
N ARG A 78 -6.09 -6.95 -7.37
CA ARG A 78 -5.98 -8.39 -7.12
C ARG A 78 -6.97 -8.79 -6.02
N GLY A 79 -7.56 -9.97 -6.17
CA GLY A 79 -8.60 -10.47 -5.26
C GLY A 79 -10.00 -9.87 -5.46
N LEU A 80 -10.20 -9.17 -6.58
CA LEU A 80 -11.43 -8.46 -6.97
C LEU A 80 -11.79 -8.79 -8.42
N ARG A 81 -13.09 -8.82 -8.76
CA ARG A 81 -13.54 -8.99 -10.15
C ARG A 81 -13.42 -7.66 -10.89
N GLU A 82 -13.10 -7.73 -12.18
CA GLU A 82 -12.92 -6.53 -13.01
C GLU A 82 -14.23 -5.71 -13.15
N SER A 83 -15.39 -6.37 -13.16
CA SER A 83 -16.69 -5.70 -13.18
C SER A 83 -16.92 -4.84 -11.93
N GLU A 84 -16.57 -5.37 -10.75
CA GLU A 84 -16.73 -4.67 -9.47
C GLU A 84 -15.92 -3.36 -9.44
N ILE A 85 -14.70 -3.39 -9.97
CA ILE A 85 -13.81 -2.23 -9.99
C ILE A 85 -14.31 -1.17 -10.96
N ARG A 86 -14.73 -1.57 -12.17
CA ARG A 86 -15.21 -0.64 -13.20
C ARG A 86 -16.46 0.10 -12.77
N GLU A 87 -17.35 -0.57 -12.04
CA GLU A 87 -18.62 0.00 -11.60
C GLU A 87 -18.48 0.79 -10.29
N GLY A 88 -17.56 0.38 -9.41
CA GLY A 88 -17.53 0.86 -8.03
C GLY A 88 -16.44 1.86 -7.67
N LEU A 89 -15.41 2.05 -8.50
CA LEU A 89 -14.26 2.89 -8.15
C LEU A 89 -14.02 4.02 -9.16
N SER A 90 -14.27 5.25 -8.74
CA SER A 90 -14.21 6.47 -9.56
C SER A 90 -13.30 7.57 -8.99
N LEU A 91 -12.42 7.22 -8.06
CA LEU A 91 -11.48 8.14 -7.42
C LEU A 91 -10.67 8.95 -8.45
N ARG A 92 -10.49 10.25 -8.17
CA ARG A 92 -9.80 11.18 -9.07
C ARG A 92 -8.48 11.68 -8.47
N PRO A 93 -7.42 11.87 -9.28
CA PRO A 93 -6.15 12.43 -8.81
C PRO A 93 -6.24 13.82 -8.15
N SER A 94 -7.30 14.58 -8.44
CA SER A 94 -7.59 15.90 -7.86
C SER A 94 -8.55 15.89 -6.67
N GLY A 95 -9.09 14.70 -6.32
CA GLY A 95 -10.10 14.49 -5.28
C GLY A 95 -9.60 14.71 -3.86
N VAL A 96 -10.52 14.82 -2.91
CA VAL A 96 -10.23 15.10 -1.50
C VAL A 96 -9.46 13.94 -0.86
N PHE A 97 -9.86 12.69 -1.13
CA PHE A 97 -9.13 11.50 -0.71
C PHE A 97 -7.68 11.52 -1.20
N THR A 98 -7.46 11.79 -2.49
CA THR A 98 -6.10 11.88 -3.03
C THR A 98 -5.30 13.03 -2.41
N ARG A 99 -5.92 14.19 -2.14
CA ARG A 99 -5.24 15.29 -1.42
C ARG A 99 -4.82 14.88 -0.02
N ARG A 100 -5.65 14.12 0.71
CA ARG A 100 -5.28 13.54 2.02
C ARG A 100 -4.07 12.61 1.86
N MET A 101 -4.06 11.76 0.83
CA MET A 101 -2.92 10.89 0.55
C MET A 101 -1.65 11.64 0.18
N ARG A 102 -1.73 12.87 -0.36
CA ARG A 102 -0.55 13.71 -0.62
C ARG A 102 0.13 14.17 0.66
N VAL A 103 -0.60 14.33 1.77
CA VAL A 103 -0.04 14.77 3.06
C VAL A 103 0.23 13.61 4.03
N ALA A 104 -0.44 12.47 3.88
CA ALA A 104 -0.31 11.33 4.78
C ALA A 104 1.10 10.71 4.76
N ARG A 105 1.70 10.46 5.93
CA ARG A 105 3.03 9.85 6.07
C ARG A 105 2.92 8.42 6.59
N GLY A 106 2.39 7.52 5.77
CA GLY A 106 2.33 6.09 6.08
C GLY A 106 0.95 5.48 5.90
N LEU A 107 0.74 4.32 6.53
CA LEU A 107 -0.51 3.57 6.46
C LEU A 107 -1.63 4.37 7.12
N THR A 108 -2.71 4.60 6.37
CA THR A 108 -3.85 5.39 6.82
C THR A 108 -5.12 4.56 6.69
N GLU A 109 -5.95 4.52 7.73
CA GLU A 109 -7.28 3.91 7.63
C GLU A 109 -8.17 4.77 6.72
N ILE A 110 -8.89 4.13 5.80
CA ILE A 110 -9.79 4.78 4.87
C ILE A 110 -11.11 5.03 5.60
N ARG A 111 -11.48 6.31 5.73
CA ARG A 111 -12.74 6.69 6.37
C ARG A 111 -13.50 7.74 5.56
N PRO A 112 -14.85 7.71 5.57
CA PRO A 112 -15.67 8.57 4.73
C PRO A 112 -15.76 10.01 5.25
N GLU A 113 -15.38 10.30 6.50
CA GLU A 113 -15.65 11.59 7.11
C GLU A 113 -14.91 12.72 6.37
N GLY A 114 -15.62 13.80 6.07
CA GLY A 114 -15.08 14.98 5.36
C GLY A 114 -14.70 14.72 3.90
N LEU A 115 -15.20 13.64 3.29
CA LEU A 115 -15.17 13.44 1.84
C LEU A 115 -16.46 13.95 1.19
N PRO A 116 -16.40 14.43 -0.06
CA PRO A 116 -17.60 14.78 -0.82
C PRO A 116 -18.42 13.52 -1.14
N GLU A 117 -19.74 13.66 -1.29
CA GLU A 117 -20.68 12.53 -1.52
C GLU A 117 -20.23 11.54 -2.61
N ARG A 118 -19.66 12.06 -3.71
CA ARG A 118 -19.14 11.25 -4.81
C ARG A 118 -18.01 10.32 -4.36
N GLU A 119 -17.11 10.81 -3.52
CA GLU A 119 -16.00 10.01 -2.98
C GLU A 119 -16.45 9.13 -1.80
N ILE A 120 -17.52 9.51 -1.08
CA ILE A 120 -18.12 8.62 -0.07
C ILE A 120 -18.58 7.32 -0.72
N ALA A 121 -19.20 7.37 -1.91
CA ALA A 121 -19.60 6.16 -2.64
C ALA A 121 -18.40 5.27 -3.00
N ASP A 122 -17.28 5.86 -3.42
CA ASP A 122 -16.03 5.14 -3.68
C ASP A 122 -15.50 4.47 -2.39
N ILE A 123 -15.52 5.19 -1.26
CA ILE A 123 -15.09 4.64 0.03
C ILE A 123 -16.00 3.50 0.49
N GLU A 124 -17.32 3.64 0.36
CA GLU A 124 -18.27 2.58 0.70
C GLU A 124 -18.13 1.36 -0.22
N PHE A 125 -17.80 1.55 -1.49
CA PHE A 125 -17.36 0.44 -2.36
C PHE A 125 -16.12 -0.26 -1.80
N LEU A 126 -15.06 0.49 -1.48
CA LEU A 126 -13.84 -0.08 -0.91
C LEU A 126 -14.12 -0.85 0.39
N ARG A 127 -14.96 -0.31 1.28
CA ARG A 127 -15.37 -0.97 2.53
C ARG A 127 -16.13 -2.27 2.29
N ARG A 128 -17.09 -2.30 1.35
CA ARG A 128 -17.79 -3.54 0.96
C ARG A 128 -16.84 -4.60 0.43
N GLN A 129 -15.79 -4.15 -0.25
CA GLN A 129 -14.72 -5.02 -0.74
C GLN A 129 -13.68 -5.39 0.32
N ARG A 130 -13.91 -5.01 1.59
CA ARG A 130 -12.99 -5.19 2.73
C ARG A 130 -11.62 -4.55 2.51
N ILE A 131 -11.57 -3.46 1.76
CA ILE A 131 -10.40 -2.59 1.64
C ILE A 131 -10.50 -1.50 2.69
N ARG A 132 -9.49 -1.45 3.56
CA ARG A 132 -9.55 -0.67 4.79
C ARG A 132 -8.41 0.31 4.95
N TYR A 133 -7.25 0.03 4.34
CA TYR A 133 -6.07 0.86 4.51
C TYR A 133 -5.58 1.42 3.18
N ALA A 134 -4.97 2.59 3.23
CA ALA A 134 -4.32 3.24 2.11
C ALA A 134 -2.89 3.62 2.50
N PHE A 135 -1.95 3.41 1.58
CA PHE A 135 -0.55 3.78 1.74
C PHE A 135 -0.08 4.61 0.54
N PRO A 136 0.36 5.86 0.75
CA PRO A 136 0.86 6.71 -0.33
C PRO A 136 2.29 6.34 -0.72
N ILE A 137 2.49 5.99 -2.00
CA ILE A 137 3.80 5.73 -2.58
C ILE A 137 4.33 7.02 -3.20
N ARG A 138 5.53 7.44 -2.76
CA ARG A 138 6.15 8.70 -3.18
C ARG A 138 7.49 8.49 -3.85
N VAL A 139 7.79 9.36 -4.82
CA VAL A 139 9.11 9.51 -5.43
C VAL A 139 9.49 10.98 -5.38
N LYS A 140 10.61 11.30 -4.71
CA LYS A 140 11.09 12.69 -4.53
C LYS A 140 9.95 13.62 -4.05
N ASP A 141 9.27 13.19 -2.98
CA ASP A 141 8.12 13.86 -2.35
C ASP A 141 6.84 14.02 -3.19
N LYS A 142 6.82 13.55 -4.44
CA LYS A 142 5.61 13.53 -5.27
C LYS A 142 4.84 12.24 -5.02
N LEU A 143 3.52 12.35 -4.83
CA LEU A 143 2.63 11.20 -4.78
C LEU A 143 2.56 10.57 -6.18
N ASN A 144 3.12 9.37 -6.32
CA ASN A 144 3.17 8.65 -7.59
C ASN A 144 2.06 7.60 -7.68
N ALA A 145 1.77 6.93 -6.57
CA ALA A 145 0.73 5.92 -6.49
C ALA A 145 0.10 5.86 -5.09
N ILE A 146 -1.07 5.23 -5.00
CA ILE A 146 -1.72 4.91 -3.74
C ILE A 146 -1.97 3.40 -3.73
N LEU A 147 -1.44 2.71 -2.72
CA LEU A 147 -1.68 1.30 -2.48
C LEU A 147 -2.83 1.17 -1.48
N LEU A 148 -3.94 0.58 -1.93
CA LEU A 148 -5.09 0.26 -1.08
C LEU A 148 -5.02 -1.22 -0.69
N LEU A 149 -5.19 -1.49 0.59
CA LEU A 149 -4.98 -2.80 1.19
C LEU A 149 -6.24 -3.29 1.89
N GLY A 150 -6.51 -4.56 1.66
CA GLY A 150 -7.54 -5.32 2.35
C GLY A 150 -7.21 -5.61 3.80
N GLU A 151 -8.14 -6.29 4.45
CA GLU A 151 -7.90 -6.90 5.77
C GLU A 151 -6.97 -8.11 5.67
N ARG A 152 -6.27 -8.37 6.77
CA ARG A 152 -5.37 -9.51 6.90
C ARG A 152 -6.18 -10.80 6.96
N VAL A 153 -5.75 -11.81 6.21
CA VAL A 153 -6.44 -13.12 6.10
C VAL A 153 -6.44 -13.88 7.42
N ASN A 154 -5.40 -13.69 8.25
CA ASN A 154 -5.21 -14.37 9.54
C ASN A 154 -5.09 -13.35 10.69
N GLY A 155 -6.06 -12.45 10.84
CA GLY A 155 -6.00 -11.37 11.84
C GLY A 155 -7.35 -10.91 12.35
N ALA A 156 -8.31 -11.83 12.49
CA ALA A 156 -9.44 -11.61 13.38
C ALA A 156 -8.96 -11.81 14.82
N GLU A 157 -8.40 -10.75 15.41
CA GLU A 157 -8.42 -10.51 16.86
C GLU A 157 -9.08 -9.16 17.10
#